data_AF-A0A523SL82-F1
#
_entry.id   AF-A0A523SL82-F1
#
_cell.length_a   1.000
_cell.length_b   1.000
_cell.length_c   1.000
_cell.angle_alpha   90.00
_cell.angle_beta   90.00
_cell.angle_gamma   90.00
#
_symmetry.space_group_name_H-M   'P 1'
#
loop_
_entity.id
_entity.type
_entity.pdbx_description
1 polymer ?
#
loop_
_entity_poly.entity_id
_entity_poly.type
_entity_poly.pdbx_seq_one_letter_code
_entity_poly.pdbx_strand_id
1 'polypeptide(L)' 'MNRKTAVAILFILAFIVALHQFYYWQTWFSVEDIHHETFVVAFICLALGIILSEKLEGTRA' A
#
# COMPACT_ATOMS: atom_id res chain seq x y z
N MET A 1 -10.03 -11.07 10.44
CA MET A 1 -8.67 -10.96 9.86
C MET A 1 -7.77 -10.27 10.88
N ASN A 2 -6.56 -10.79 11.15
CA ASN A 2 -5.64 -10.11 12.08
C ASN A 2 -4.95 -8.91 11.39
N ARG A 3 -4.44 -7.95 12.18
CA ARG A 3 -3.83 -6.71 11.66
C ARG A 3 -2.63 -6.98 10.76
N LYS A 4 -1.78 -7.97 11.10
CA LYS A 4 -0.61 -8.37 10.30
C LYS A 4 -1.03 -8.85 8.91
N THR A 5 -2.09 -9.66 8.82
CA THR A 5 -2.67 -10.12 7.56
C THR A 5 -3.23 -8.94 6.76
N ALA A 6 -3.92 -7.99 7.40
CA ALA A 6 -4.42 -6.79 6.73
C ALA A 6 -3.29 -5.95 6.12
N VAL A 7 -2.22 -5.69 6.90
CA VAL A 7 -1.02 -4.98 6.46
C VAL A 7 -0.35 -5.69 5.29
N ALA A 8 -0.18 -7.01 5.38
CA ALA A 8 0.41 -7.80 4.30
C ALA A 8 -0.41 -7.72 3.01
N ILE A 9 -1.74 -7.84 3.09
CA ILE A 9 -2.64 -7.70 1.94
C ILE A 9 -2.49 -6.32 1.30
N LEU A 10 -2.44 -5.24 2.09
CA LEU A 10 -2.31 -3.89 1.57
C LEU A 10 -0.97 -3.68 0.84
N PHE A 11 0.15 -4.17 1.38
CA PHE A 11 1.43 -4.10 0.68
C PHE A 11 1.44 -4.95 -0.60
N ILE A 12 0.83 -6.13 -0.58
CA ILE A 12 0.70 -6.97 -1.77
C ILE A 12 -0.14 -6.27 -2.84
N LEU A 13 -1.26 -5.64 -2.47
CA LEU A 13 -2.10 -4.88 -3.41
C LEU A 13 -1.35 -3.69 -4.00
N ALA A 14 -0.62 -2.92 -3.18
CA ALA A 14 0.24 -1.85 -3.67
C ALA A 14 1.25 -2.38 -4.71
N PHE A 15 1.91 -3.50 -4.41
CA PHE A 15 2.84 -4.11 -5.35
C PHE A 15 2.17 -4.62 -6.62
N ILE A 16 1.00 -5.26 -6.54
CA ILE A 16 0.26 -5.76 -7.71
C ILE A 16 -0.14 -4.60 -8.64
N VAL A 17 -0.59 -3.47 -8.08
CA VAL A 17 -0.93 -2.29 -8.90
C VAL A 17 0.31 -1.74 -9.60
N ALA A 18 1.43 -1.59 -8.89
CA ALA A 18 2.68 -1.14 -9.50
C ALA A 18 3.20 -2.15 -10.56
N LEU A 19 3.08 -3.44 -10.30
CA LEU A 19 3.47 -4.50 -11.23
C LEU A 19 2.57 -4.52 -12.47
N HIS A 20 1.28 -4.30 -12.32
CA HIS A 20 0.35 -4.13 -13.44
C HIS A 20 0.80 -2.97 -14.32
N GLN A 21 1.11 -1.82 -13.72
CA GLN A 21 1.62 -0.67 -14.48
C GLN A 21 2.92 -1.02 -15.24
N PHE A 22 3.88 -1.67 -14.57
CA PHE A 22 5.11 -2.10 -15.21
C PHE A 22 4.88 -3.07 -16.37
N TYR A 23 3.96 -4.03 -16.22
CA TYR A 23 3.68 -5.01 -17.27
C TYR A 23 3.10 -4.35 -18.53
N TYR A 24 2.19 -3.40 -18.38
CA TYR A 24 1.53 -2.75 -19.53
C TYR A 24 2.31 -1.60 -20.15
N TRP A 25 2.96 -0.77 -19.33
CA TRP A 25 3.64 0.44 -19.80
C TRP A 25 5.15 0.40 -19.70
N GLN A 26 5.72 -0.71 -19.19
CA GLN A 26 7.18 -0.89 -19.05
C GLN A 26 7.85 0.20 -18.21
N THR A 27 7.08 0.86 -17.35
CA THR A 27 7.56 1.84 -16.38
C THR A 27 6.96 1.56 -15.01
N TRP A 28 7.73 1.81 -13.95
CA TRP A 28 7.26 1.71 -12.58
C TRP A 28 6.48 2.94 -12.14
N PHE A 29 6.67 4.05 -12.83
CA PHE A 29 6.04 5.33 -12.53
C PHE A 29 5.64 6.04 -13.82
N SER A 30 4.41 6.55 -13.90
CA SER A 30 3.95 7.38 -15.01
C SER A 30 3.03 8.48 -14.50
N VAL A 31 3.36 9.73 -14.82
CA VAL A 31 2.51 10.88 -14.46
C VAL A 31 1.23 10.86 -15.29
N GLU A 32 1.29 10.33 -16.52
CA GLU A 32 0.12 10.17 -17.38
C GLU A 32 -0.90 9.18 -16.79
N ASP A 33 -0.46 8.25 -15.93
CA ASP A 33 -1.32 7.33 -15.20
C ASP A 33 -1.29 7.54 -13.68
N ILE A 34 -1.74 8.72 -13.28
CA ILE A 34 -1.89 9.08 -11.86
C ILE A 34 -2.81 8.12 -11.07
N HIS A 35 -3.66 7.32 -11.75
CA HIS A 35 -4.59 6.43 -11.07
C HIS A 35 -3.83 5.28 -10.38
N HIS A 36 -2.87 4.67 -11.07
CA HIS A 36 -2.03 3.63 -10.47
C HIS A 36 -1.21 4.19 -9.31
N GLU A 37 -0.62 5.39 -9.47
CA GLU A 37 0.17 6.03 -8.42
C GLU A 37 -0.65 6.32 -7.16
N THR A 38 -1.86 6.85 -7.35
CA THR A 38 -2.75 7.15 -6.22
C THR A 38 -3.21 5.89 -5.50
N PHE A 39 -3.48 4.79 -6.21
CA PHE A 39 -3.78 3.51 -5.58
C PHE A 39 -2.60 2.94 -4.78
N VAL A 40 -1.39 2.96 -5.35
CA VAL A 40 -0.17 2.50 -4.67
C VAL A 40 0.04 3.30 -3.38
N VAL A 41 -0.01 4.62 -3.46
CA VAL A 41 0.14 5.50 -2.29
C VAL A 41 -0.97 5.25 -1.26
N ALA A 42 -2.23 5.14 -1.69
CA ALA A 42 -3.35 4.90 -0.77
C ALA A 42 -3.19 3.58 0.01
N PHE A 43 -2.81 2.49 -0.66
CA PHE A 43 -2.58 1.21 0.00
C PHE A 43 -1.41 1.26 0.99
N ILE A 44 -0.30 1.91 0.61
CA ILE A 44 0.86 2.08 1.49
C ILE A 44 0.48 2.94 2.71
N CYS A 45 -0.18 4.08 2.51
CA CYS A 45 -0.62 4.95 3.60
C CYS A 45 -1.55 4.23 4.57
N LEU A 46 -2.49 3.42 4.07
CA LEU A 46 -3.39 2.64 4.92
C LEU A 46 -2.63 1.58 5.72
N ALA A 47 -1.67 0.86 5.11
CA ALA A 47 -0.84 -0.12 5.79
C ALA A 47 -0.01 0.53 6.92
N LEU A 48 0.61 1.67 6.63
CA LEU A 48 1.37 2.45 7.62
C LEU A 48 0.47 2.97 8.75
N GLY A 49 -0.76 3.40 8.44
CA GLY A 49 -1.74 3.82 9.44
C GLY A 49 -2.08 2.71 10.44
N ILE A 50 -2.24 1.47 9.97
CA ILE A 50 -2.49 0.31 10.85
C ILE A 50 -1.28 0.03 11.75
N ILE A 51 -0.07 0.04 11.18
CA ILE A 51 1.18 -0.17 11.94
C ILE A 51 1.34 0.90 13.03
N LEU A 52 1.08 2.16 12.68
CA LEU A 52 1.19 3.27 13.61
C LEU A 52 0.14 3.17 14.72
N SER A 53 -1.11 2.82 14.40
CA SER A 53 -2.17 2.62 15.38
C SER A 53 -1.81 1.54 16.40
N GLU A 54 -1.26 0.41 15.95
CA GLU A 54 -0.81 -0.66 16.83
C GLU A 54 0.30 -0.20 17.78
N LYS A 55 1.26 0.58 17.28
CA LYS A 55 2.34 1.14 18.12
C LYS A 55 1.80 2.11 19.17
N LEU A 56 0.87 2.98 18.79
CA LEU A 56 0.28 3.98 19.69
C LEU A 56 -0.59 3.34 20.77
N GLU A 57 -1.36 2.31 20.43
CA GLU A 57 -2.14 1.54 21.41
C GLU A 57 -1.23 0.78 22.39
N GLY A 58 -0.16 0.16 21.90
CA GLY A 58 0.82 -0.53 22.75
C GLY A 58 1.57 0.39 23.72
N THR A 59 1.78 1.66 23.38
CA THR A 59 2.40 2.65 24.28
C THR A 59 1.46 3.22 25.36
N ARG A 60 0.14 2.96 25.25
CA ARG A 60 -0.87 3.47 26.19
C ARG A 60 -1.25 2.46 27.27
N ALA A 61 -0.76 1.22 27.17
CA ALA A 61 -0.96 0.14 28.15
C ALA A 61 0.23 0.08 29.13
#